data_AF-A0AAW9PXM2-F1
#
_entry.id   AF-A0AAW9PXM2-F1
#
_cell.length_a   1.000
_cell.length_b   1.000
_cell.length_c   1.000
_cell.angle_alpha   90.00
_cell.angle_beta   90.00
_cell.angle_gamma   90.00
#
_symmetry.space_group_name_H-M   'P 1'
#
loop_
_entity.id
_entity.type
_entity.pdbx_description
1 polymer ?
#
loop_
_entity_poly.entity_id
_entity_poly.type
_entity_poly.pdbx_seq_one_letter_code
_entity_poly.pdbx_strand_id
1 'polypeptide(L)' 'MLDEIMVGQDPNSLALMLNVLRDFTDRGGALILTSHVPLPSDIPNLKLLELEQA' A
#
# COMPACT_ATOMS: atom_id res chain seq x y z
N MET A 1 7.19 -5.91 4.99
CA MET A 1 6.06 -5.39 5.78
C MET A 1 6.33 -3.92 6.00
N LEU A 2 5.38 -3.06 5.65
CA LEU A 2 5.51 -1.61 5.83
C LEU A 2 4.34 -1.12 6.66
N ASP A 3 4.61 -0.19 7.56
CA ASP A 3 3.64 0.31 8.54
C ASP A 3 3.31 1.77 8.26
N GLU A 4 2.01 2.07 8.10
CA GLU A 4 1.47 3.43 7.93
C GLU A 4 2.16 4.33 6.88
N ILE A 5 2.64 3.74 5.77
CA ILE A 5 3.45 4.47 4.76
C ILE A 5 2.76 5.67 4.10
N MET A 6 1.46 5.81 4.29
CA MET A 6 0.64 6.91 3.77
C MET A 6 0.74 8.17 4.63
N VAL A 7 1.13 8.03 5.90
CA VAL A 7 1.13 9.13 6.86
C VAL A 7 2.37 9.99 6.64
N GLY A 8 2.17 11.32 6.56
CA GLY A 8 3.26 12.29 6.43
C GLY A 8 3.87 12.43 5.04
N GLN A 9 3.33 11.76 4.03
CA GLN A 9 3.74 11.91 2.63
C GLN A 9 2.92 13.00 1.94
N ASP A 10 3.56 13.81 1.09
CA ASP A 10 2.83 14.60 0.10
C ASP A 10 2.33 13.68 -1.05
N PRO A 11 1.29 14.09 -1.80
CA PRO A 11 0.71 13.26 -2.85
C PRO A 11 1.70 12.76 -3.92
N ASN A 12 2.74 13.53 -4.25
CA ASN A 12 3.70 13.13 -5.28
C ASN A 12 4.67 12.08 -4.75
N SER A 13 5.19 12.27 -3.53
CA SER A 13 6.05 11.29 -2.87
C SER A 13 5.33 9.97 -2.65
N LEU A 14 4.06 10.04 -2.25
CA LEU A 14 3.23 8.85 -2.11
C LEU A 14 3.04 8.11 -3.45
N ALA A 15 2.74 8.84 -4.53
CA ALA A 15 2.59 8.24 -5.85
C ALA A 15 3.87 7.54 -6.33
N LEU A 16 5.04 8.13 -6.09
CA LEU A 16 6.34 7.52 -6.40
C LEU A 16 6.56 6.23 -5.60
N MET A 17 6.27 6.24 -4.30
CA MET A 17 6.35 5.05 -3.44
C MET A 17 5.44 3.93 -3.96
N LEU A 18 4.17 4.26 -4.24
CA LEU A 18 3.19 3.30 -4.76
C LEU A 18 3.62 2.66 -6.08
N ASN A 19 4.24 3.43 -6.98
CA ASN A 19 4.78 2.91 -8.23
C ASN A 19 5.92 1.92 -7.99
N VAL A 20 6.83 2.20 -7.06
CA VAL A 20 7.92 1.26 -6.70
C VAL A 20 7.36 -0.03 -6.10
N LEU A 21 6.35 0.07 -5.24
CA LEU A 21 5.69 -1.09 -4.63
C LEU A 21 4.98 -1.94 -5.68
N ARG A 22 4.33 -1.30 -6.66
CA ARG A 22 3.71 -1.96 -7.80
C ARG A 22 4.74 -2.72 -8.64
N ASP A 23 5.84 -2.07 -9.02
CA ASP A 23 6.92 -2.71 -9.78
C ASP A 23 7.51 -3.92 -9.03
N PHE A 24 7.62 -3.83 -7.71
CA PHE A 24 8.06 -4.94 -6.86
C PHE A 24 7.07 -6.11 -6.90
N THR A 25 5.77 -5.84 -6.76
CA THR A 25 4.74 -6.90 -6.81
C THR A 25 4.60 -7.51 -8.19
N ASP A 26 4.74 -6.73 -9.26
CA ASP A 26 4.68 -7.20 -10.65
C ASP A 26 5.85 -8.14 -10.98
N ARG A 27 6.97 -8.04 -10.24
CA ARG A 27 8.12 -8.95 -10.34
C ARG A 27 8.02 -10.19 -9.44
N GLY A 28 6.87 -10.44 -8.83
CA GLY A 28 6.61 -11.58 -7.95
C GLY A 28 6.93 -11.33 -6.47
N GLY A 29 7.19 -10.07 -6.09
CA GLY A 29 7.32 -9.68 -4.70
C GLY A 29 5.99 -9.77 -3.94
N ALA A 30 6.05 -10.06 -2.64
CA ALA A 30 4.89 -10.07 -1.75
C ALA A 30 4.96 -8.91 -0.76
N LEU A 31 3.86 -8.20 -0.57
CA LEU A 31 3.79 -7.01 0.24
C LEU A 31 2.62 -7.08 1.23
N ILE A 32 2.90 -6.69 2.48
CA ILE A 32 1.88 -6.50 3.52
C ILE A 32 2.04 -5.06 4.00
N LEU A 33 0.92 -4.33 3.97
CA LEU A 33 0.79 -2.92 4.28
C LEU A 33 -0.28 -2.75 5.35
N THR A 34 -0.07 -1.81 6.26
CA THR A 34 -1.11 -1.29 7.16
C THR A 34 -1.35 0.17 6.82
N SER A 35 -2.60 0.61 6.89
CA SER A 35 -2.94 2.02 6.68
C SER A 35 -4.27 2.35 7.34
N HIS A 36 -4.36 3.58 7.84
CA HIS A 36 -5.62 4.18 8.27
C HIS A 36 -6.37 4.87 7.13
N VAL A 37 -5.73 5.07 5.98
CA VAL A 37 -6.37 5.64 4.80
C VAL A 37 -6.68 4.56 3.77
N PRO A 38 -7.77 4.69 3.00
CA PRO A 38 -8.09 3.76 1.93
C PRO A 38 -6.95 3.69 0.92
N LEU A 39 -6.51 2.47 0.61
CA LEU A 39 -5.60 2.22 -0.50
C LEU A 39 -6.33 2.42 -1.85
N PRO A 40 -5.62 2.84 -2.90
CA PRO A 40 -6.16 2.84 -4.25
C PRO A 40 -6.64 1.44 -4.65
N SER A 41 -7.85 1.35 -5.21
CA SER A 41 -8.52 0.08 -5.56
C SER A 41 -7.96 -0.60 -6.80
N ASP A 42 -7.01 0.02 -7.49
CA ASP A 42 -6.44 -0.43 -8.77
C ASP A 42 -5.15 -1.25 -8.62
N ILE A 43 -4.77 -1.61 -7.39
CA ILE A 43 -3.60 -2.46 -7.15
C ILE A 43 -3.94 -3.92 -7.50
N PRO A 44 -3.31 -4.52 -8.53
CA PRO A 44 -3.58 -5.89 -8.93
C PRO A 44 -3.24 -6.87 -7.81
N ASN A 45 -4.08 -7.89 -7.63
CA ASN A 45 -3.94 -8.92 -6.58
C ASN A 45 -3.98 -8.40 -5.12
N LEU A 46 -4.46 -7.17 -4.91
CA LEU A 46 -4.68 -6.64 -3.56
C LEU A 46 -5.76 -7.46 -2.84
N LYS A 47 -5.41 -7.94 -1.65
CA LYS A 47 -6.38 -8.44 -0.67
C LYS A 47 -6.45 -7.46 0.48
N LEU A 48 -7.61 -6.86 0.66
CA LEU A 48 -7.87 -5.95 1.78
C LEU A 48 -8.35 -6.79 2.98
N LEU A 49 -7.69 -6.60 4.12
CA LEU A 49 -8.08 -7.20 5.40
C LEU A 49 -8.51 -6.06 6.33
N GLU A 50 -9.79 -5.97 6.62
CA GLU A 50 -10.32 -5.02 7.60
C GLU A 50 -10.11 -5.59 9.00
N LEU A 51 -9.42 -4.83 9.85
CA LEU A 51 -9.23 -5.18 11.25
C LEU A 51 -10.25 -4.41 12.07
N GLU A 52 -11.23 -5.12 12.65
CA GLU A 52 -12.15 -4.55 13.64
C GLU A 52 -11.39 -4.29 14.95
N GLN A 53 -11.58 -3.12 15.53
CA GLN A 53 -11.10 -2.82 16.89
C GLN A 53 -11.99 -3.60 17.87
N ALA A 54 -11.38 -4.48 18.67
CA ALA A 54 -12.04 -5.29 19.70
C ALA A 54 -12.47 -4.47 20.92
#